data_AF-A0A838HG27-F1
#
_entry.id   AF-A0A838HG27-F1
#
_cell.length_a   1.000
_cell.length_b   1.000
_cell.length_c   1.000
_cell.angle_alpha   90.00
_cell.angle_beta   90.00
_cell.angle_gamma   90.00
#
_symmetry.space_group_name_H-M   'P 1'
#
loop_
_entity.id
_entity.type
_entity.pdbx_description
1 polymer ?
#
loop_
_entity_poly.entity_id
_entity_poly.type
_entity_poly.pdbx_seq_one_letter_code
_entity_poly.pdbx_strand_id
1 'polypeptide(L)' 'MALRTFTDMAGVEWQVWDVQPEATYGGMTRSDLQGGWLVFQSQMEKRRLCPIPPEWESCPPERLYLLSRVAPSVHSRAA' A
#
# COMPACT_ATOMS: atom_id res chain seq x y z
N MET A 1 0.12 6.02 10.21
CA MET A 1 -1.16 5.28 10.27
C MET A 1 -2.30 6.18 9.78
N ALA A 2 -2.18 6.67 8.55
CA ALA A 2 -3.32 7.22 7.85
C ALA A 2 -4.08 6.07 7.19
N LEU A 3 -5.40 6.12 7.23
CA LEU A 3 -6.28 5.20 6.52
C LEU A 3 -7.16 6.04 5.59
N ARG A 4 -7.13 5.71 4.30
CA ARG A 4 -7.99 6.32 3.29
C ARG A 4 -8.79 5.26 2.58
N THR A 5 -9.97 5.66 2.11
CA THR A 5 -10.81 4.83 1.24
C THR A 5 -11.09 5.57 -0.05
N PHE A 6 -11.14 4.84 -1.17
CA PHE A 6 -11.57 5.38 -2.45
C PHE A 6 -12.25 4.28 -3.26
N THR A 7 -13.13 4.68 -4.16
CA THR A 7 -13.78 3.77 -5.12
C THR A 7 -13.11 3.96 -6.47
N ASP A 8 -12.76 2.86 -7.14
CA ASP A 8 -12.22 2.93 -8.49
C ASP A 8 -13.33 3.07 -9.56
N MET A 9 -12.91 3.21 -10.83
CA MET A 9 -13.81 3.35 -11.97
C MET A 9 -14.69 2.09 -12.22
N ALA A 10 -14.32 0.94 -11.65
CA ALA A 10 -15.10 -0.30 -11.74
C ALA A 10 -16.09 -0.46 -10.57
N GLY A 11 -16.16 0.53 -9.66
CA GLY A 11 -17.01 0.47 -8.48
C GLY A 11 -16.43 -0.36 -7.33
N VAL A 12 -15.16 -0.76 -7.40
CA VAL A 12 -14.49 -1.51 -6.33
C VAL A 12 -14.01 -0.54 -5.26
N GLU A 13 -14.38 -0.81 -4.01
CA GLU A 13 -13.86 -0.09 -2.87
C GLU A 13 -12.45 -0.57 -2.51
N TRP A 14 -11.55 0.40 -2.34
CA TRP A 14 -10.18 0.19 -1.94
C TRP A 14 -9.90 0.92 -0.62
N GLN A 15 -9.24 0.23 0.29
CA GLN A 15 -8.67 0.76 1.51
C GLN A 15 -7.16 0.92 1.34
N VAL A 16 -6.62 2.06 1.76
CA VAL A 16 -5.21 2.42 1.60
C VAL A 16 -4.62 2.88 2.92
N TRP A 17 -3.49 2.31 3.31
CA TRP A 17 -2.79 2.72 4.53
C TRP A 17 -1.28 2.53 4.42
N ASP A 18 -0.54 3.37 5.13
CA ASP A 18 0.91 3.23 5.28
C ASP A 18 1.25 2.17 6.34
N VAL A 19 2.28 1.39 6.06
CA VAL A 19 2.92 0.50 7.04
C VAL A 19 4.39 0.91 7.15
N GLN A 20 4.72 1.50 8.28
CA GLN A 20 6.11 1.71 8.71
C GLN A 20 6.55 0.46 9.48
N PRO A 21 7.60 -0.28 9.06
CA PRO A 21 8.19 -1.25 9.95
C PRO A 21 8.76 -0.50 11.14
N GLU A 22 8.30 -0.84 12.34
CA GLU A 22 8.97 -0.39 13.55
C GLU A 22 10.41 -0.89 13.46
N ALA A 23 11.38 0.03 13.55
CA ALA A 23 12.81 -0.26 13.45
C ALA A 23 13.28 -1.00 14.72
N THR A 24 12.71 -2.17 14.97
CA THR A 24 12.76 -2.81 16.27
C THR A 24 13.24 -4.24 16.06
N TYR A 25 14.57 -4.36 16.17
CA TYR A 25 15.42 -5.56 16.31
C TYR A 25 15.86 -6.31 15.04
N GLY A 26 17.15 -6.14 14.70
CA GLY A 26 17.97 -7.24 14.20
C GLY A 26 17.99 -7.47 12.68
N GLY A 27 18.50 -6.50 11.91
CA GLY A 27 19.45 -6.80 10.82
C GLY A 27 18.97 -7.49 9.53
N MET A 28 17.68 -7.73 9.29
CA MET A 28 17.23 -8.37 8.03
C MET A 28 15.92 -7.79 7.45
N THR A 29 15.70 -6.47 7.49
CA THR A 29 14.77 -5.85 6.55
C THR A 29 15.52 -5.57 5.25
N ARG A 30 15.12 -6.26 4.16
CA ARG A 30 15.62 -5.98 2.79
C ARG A 30 15.58 -4.46 2.60
N SER A 31 16.67 -3.83 2.18
CA SER A 31 16.85 -2.37 2.26
C SER A 31 15.70 -1.54 1.71
N ASP A 32 14.99 -2.08 0.71
CA ASP A 32 13.79 -1.48 0.12
C ASP A 32 12.65 -1.29 1.13
N LEU A 33 12.52 -2.16 2.13
CA LEU A 33 11.43 -2.15 3.11
C LEU A 33 11.65 -1.17 4.27
N GLN A 34 12.85 -0.60 4.42
CA GLN A 34 13.16 0.31 5.53
C GLN A 34 12.34 1.62 5.47
N GLY A 35 11.93 2.04 4.28
CA GLY A 35 11.11 3.24 4.06
C GLY A 35 9.60 3.03 4.22
N GLY A 36 9.18 1.83 4.65
CA GLY A 36 7.78 1.45 4.70
C GLY A 36 7.16 1.17 3.32
N TRP A 37 5.91 0.72 3.34
CA TRP A 37 5.14 0.45 2.13
C TRP A 37 3.69 0.89 2.29
N LEU A 38 3.11 1.29 1.17
CA LEU A 38 1.70 1.63 1.08
C LEU A 38 0.93 0.37 0.70
N VAL A 39 -0.11 0.04 1.47
CA VAL A 39 -0.94 -1.13 1.21
C VAL A 39 -2.24 -0.67 0.56
N PHE A 40 -2.64 -1.37 -0.50
CA PHE A 40 -3.95 -1.24 -1.12
C PHE A 40 -4.69 -2.56 -0.91
N GLN A 41 -5.89 -2.52 -0.35
CA GLN A 41 -6.74 -3.70 -0.17
C GLN A 41 -8.12 -3.43 -0.75
N SER A 42 -8.58 -4.33 -1.60
CA SER A 42 -9.98 -4.46 -1.97
C SER A 42 -10.55 -5.75 -1.36
N GLN A 43 -11.82 -6.01 -1.60
CA GLN A 43 -12.45 -7.27 -1.21
C GLN A 43 -11.83 -8.49 -1.90
N MET A 44 -11.23 -8.31 -3.08
CA MET A 44 -10.70 -9.41 -3.89
C MET A 44 -9.19 -9.58 -3.79
N GLU A 45 -8.45 -8.51 -3.56
CA GLU A 45 -7.00 -8.57 -3.61
C GLU A 45 -6.32 -7.55 -2.71
N LYS A 46 -5.02 -7.80 -2.51
CA LYS A 46 -4.14 -6.92 -1.76
C LYS A 46 -2.91 -6.62 -2.59
N ARG A 47 -2.51 -5.36 -2.64
CA ARG A 47 -1.32 -4.87 -3.33
C ARG A 47 -0.45 -4.06 -2.37
N ARG A 48 0.85 -4.01 -2.63
CA ARG A 48 1.79 -3.21 -1.82
C ARG A 48 2.71 -2.41 -2.72
N LEU A 49 2.83 -1.12 -2.44
CA LEU A 49 3.73 -0.22 -3.14
C LEU A 49 4.87 0.20 -2.22
N CYS A 50 6.10 0.05 -2.70
CA CYS A 50 7.30 0.39 -1.97
C CYS A 50 8.26 1.15 -2.91
N PRO A 51 8.80 2.32 -2.49
CA PRO A 51 8.58 3.01 -1.21
C PRO A 51 7.20 3.67 -1.10
N ILE A 52 6.87 4.23 0.07
CA ILE A 52 5.64 5.04 0.24
C ILE A 52 5.76 6.33 -0.60
N PRO A 53 4.81 6.59 -1.52
CA PRO A 53 4.84 7.81 -2.32
C PRO A 53 4.62 9.07 -1.46
N PRO A 54 5.29 10.19 -1.77
CA PRO A 54 5.02 11.45 -1.10
C PRO A 54 3.58 11.90 -1.37
N GLU A 55 2.99 12.55 -0.36
CA GLU A 55 1.68 13.19 -0.43
C GLU A 55 0.53 12.24 -0.78
N TRP A 56 0.69 10.93 -0.60
CA TRP A 56 -0.38 9.96 -0.87
C TRP A 56 -1.62 10.21 0.02
N GLU A 57 -1.42 10.80 1.20
CA GLU A 57 -2.49 11.10 2.17
C GLU A 57 -3.43 12.20 1.70
N SER A 58 -2.91 13.17 0.93
CA SER A 58 -3.69 14.32 0.45
C SER A 58 -3.97 14.27 -1.05
N CYS A 59 -3.43 13.28 -1.76
CA CYS A 59 -3.63 13.19 -3.20
C CYS A 59 -5.08 12.84 -3.57
N PRO A 60 -5.52 13.21 -4.79
CA PRO A 60 -6.87 12.92 -5.22
C PRO A 60 -7.05 11.41 -5.52
N PRO A 61 -8.28 10.88 -5.45
CA PRO A 61 -8.55 9.44 -5.55
C PRO A 61 -8.06 8.82 -6.87
N GLU A 62 -8.00 9.60 -7.96
CA GLU A 62 -7.46 9.16 -9.25
C GLU A 62 -5.97 8.82 -9.13
N ARG A 63 -5.20 9.57 -8.31
CA ARG A 63 -3.80 9.26 -8.04
C ARG A 63 -3.68 7.99 -7.21
N LEU A 64 -4.54 7.77 -6.22
CA LEU A 64 -4.58 6.51 -5.46
C LEU A 64 -4.89 5.31 -6.37
N TYR A 65 -5.80 5.47 -7.32
CA TYR A 65 -6.09 4.45 -8.32
C TYR A 65 -4.88 4.13 -9.22
N LEU A 66 -4.16 5.15 -9.69
CA LEU A 66 -2.93 4.93 -10.47
C LEU A 66 -1.85 4.23 -9.64
N LEU A 67 -1.69 4.60 -8.36
CA LEU A 67 -0.76 3.96 -7.45
C LEU A 67 -1.13 2.48 -7.20
N SER A 68 -2.42 2.18 -7.05
CA SER A 68 -2.88 0.79 -6.87
C SER A 68 -2.63 -0.05 -8.14
N ARG A 69 -2.68 0.55 -9.33
CA ARG A 69 -2.41 -0.11 -10.61
C ARG A 69 -0.95 -0.51 -10.80
N VAL A 70 -0.01 0.29 -10.30
CA VAL A 70 1.43 0.00 -10.39
C VAL A 70 1.94 -0.83 -9.20
N ALA A 71 1.16 -0.93 -8.12
CA ALA A 71 1.50 -1.74 -6.97
C ALA A 71 1.40 -3.25 -7.31
N PRO A 72 2.45 -4.06 -7.06
CA PRO A 72 2.37 -5.50 -7.25
C PRO A 72 1.34 -6.15 -6.31
N SER A 73 0.53 -7.06 -6.85
CA SER A 73 -0.39 -7.90 -6.07
C SER A 73 0.41 -8.85 -5.18
N VAL A 74 0.08 -8.83 -3.89
CA VAL A 74 0.67 -9.70 -2.89
C VAL A 74 -0.29 -10.83 -2.57
N HIS A 75 0.03 -12.02 -3.05
CA HIS A 75 -0.59 -13.22 -2.52
C HIS A 75 0.02 -13.46 -1.13
N SER A 76 -0.81 -13.53 -0.08
CA SER A 76 -0.34 -14.05 1.19
C SER A 76 0.17 -15.46 0.93
N ARG A 77 1.49 -15.67 1.02
CA ARG A 77 2.07 -16.99 0.83
C ARG A 77 1.45 -17.90 1.90
N ALA A 78 0.59 -18.82 1.47
CA ALA A 78 0.12 -19.91 2.32
C ALA A 78 1.36 -20.70 2.75
N ALA A 79 1.51 -20.85 4.07
CA ALA A 79 2.52 -21.71 4.68
C ALA A 79 2.17 -23.18 4.42
#